data_AF-A0A0Q9DUK4-F1
#
_entry.id   AF-A0A0Q9DUK4-F1
#
_cell.length_a   1.000
_cell.length_b   1.000
_cell.length_c   1.000
_cell.angle_alpha   90.00
_cell.angle_beta   90.00
_cell.angle_gamma   90.00
#
_symmetry.space_group_name_H-M   'P 1'
#
loop_
_entity.id
_entity.type
_entity.pdbx_description
1 polymer ?
#
loop_
_entity_poly.entity_id
_entity_poly.type
_entity_poly.pdbx_seq_one_letter_code
_entity_poly.pdbx_strand_id
1 'polypeptide(L)'
;MTESHVTSFRQKEDVQLLRQQVSPPLDTPLTLLEAPLPRYPSFLLNDPSPKARGDVTVSFEIMPSGLVGTTRVVSGTGEDALHKPAIDAVRRWKFAPLLRNGEPARLVLQHTFRMEP
;
A
#
# COMPACT_ATOMS: atom_id res chain seq x y z
N MET A 1 1.76 -7.49 -25.23
CA MET A 1 0.47 -7.26 -24.55
C MET A 1 0.81 -6.48 -23.29
N THR A 2 0.38 -5.22 -23.22
CA THR A 2 1.02 -4.15 -22.44
C THR A 2 0.87 -4.30 -20.92
N GLU A 3 1.98 -4.13 -20.20
CA GLU A 3 2.11 -4.07 -18.72
C GLU A 3 1.07 -3.16 -18.05
N SER A 4 0.53 -2.18 -18.79
CA SER A 4 -0.49 -1.22 -18.34
C SER A 4 -1.79 -1.85 -17.83
N HIS A 5 -2.18 -3.04 -18.32
CA HIS A 5 -3.43 -3.67 -17.88
C HIS A 5 -3.32 -4.42 -16.55
N VAL A 6 -2.13 -4.91 -16.19
CA VAL A 6 -1.92 -5.68 -14.95
C VAL A 6 -1.92 -4.76 -13.73
N THR A 7 -1.29 -3.58 -13.85
CA THR A 7 -1.23 -2.59 -12.76
C THR A 7 -2.61 -2.05 -12.39
N SER A 8 -3.47 -1.78 -13.38
CA SER A 8 -4.81 -1.26 -13.12
C SER A 8 -5.75 -2.27 -12.47
N PHE A 9 -5.55 -3.58 -12.67
CA PHE A 9 -6.37 -4.60 -12.03
C PHE A 9 -6.04 -4.73 -10.54
N ARG A 10 -4.75 -4.87 -10.20
CA ARG A 10 -4.27 -4.98 -8.82
C ARG A 10 -4.66 -3.76 -7.98
N GLN A 11 -4.54 -2.56 -8.56
CA GLN A 11 -4.96 -1.31 -7.89
C GLN A 11 -6.45 -1.29 -7.51
N LYS A 12 -7.34 -1.87 -8.32
CA LYS A 12 -8.77 -1.93 -7.99
C LYS A 12 -9.06 -2.86 -6.80
N GLU A 13 -8.38 -4.00 -6.75
CA GLU A 13 -8.49 -4.94 -5.64
C GLU A 13 -7.93 -4.34 -4.35
N ASP A 14 -6.75 -3.72 -4.41
CA ASP A 14 -6.11 -3.07 -3.28
C ASP A 14 -7.03 -1.98 -2.69
N VAL A 15 -7.62 -1.13 -3.54
CA VAL A 15 -8.60 -0.11 -3.12
C VAL A 15 -9.81 -0.74 -2.45
N GLN A 16 -10.33 -1.85 -2.98
CA GLN A 16 -11.50 -2.51 -2.42
C GLN A 16 -11.21 -3.08 -1.02
N LEU A 17 -10.03 -3.66 -0.82
CA LEU A 17 -9.59 -4.15 0.50
C LEU A 17 -9.37 -3.01 1.50
N LEU A 18 -8.82 -1.89 1.03
CA LEU A 18 -8.64 -0.70 1.86
C LEU A 18 -9.99 -0.11 2.29
N ARG A 19 -10.97 -0.02 1.37
CA ARG A 19 -12.32 0.48 1.66
C ARG A 19 -13.04 -0.32 2.76
N GLN A 20 -12.81 -1.63 2.83
CA GLN A 20 -13.41 -2.49 3.87
C GLN A 20 -12.93 -2.15 5.28
N GLN A 21 -11.75 -1.53 5.42
CA GLN A 21 -11.21 -1.09 6.70
C GLN A 21 -11.72 0.30 7.12
N VAL A 22 -12.38 1.04 6.21
CA VAL A 22 -12.83 2.41 6.48
C VAL A 22 -14.14 2.38 7.26
N SER A 23 -14.04 2.57 8.57
CA SER A 23 -15.19 2.74 9.46
C SER A 23 -14.91 3.87 10.46
N PRO A 24 -15.81 4.85 10.63
CA PRO A 24 -17.03 5.11 9.84
C PRO A 24 -16.73 5.44 8.36
N PRO A 25 -17.73 5.31 7.45
CA PRO A 25 -17.55 5.65 6.05
C PRO A 25 -17.14 7.13 5.86
N LEU A 26 -16.49 7.40 4.74
CA LEU A 26 -16.22 8.76 4.26
C LEU A 26 -17.38 9.27 3.41
N ASP A 27 -17.42 10.57 3.17
CA ASP A 27 -18.44 11.19 2.31
C ASP A 27 -18.29 10.72 0.86
N THR A 28 -17.05 10.57 0.43
CA THR A 28 -16.69 10.00 -0.87
C THR A 28 -15.93 8.70 -0.69
N PRO A 29 -16.19 7.66 -1.50
CA PRO A 29 -15.43 6.42 -1.44
C PRO A 29 -13.92 6.67 -1.58
N LEU A 30 -13.12 5.99 -0.76
CA LEU A 30 -11.67 6.08 -0.82
C LEU A 30 -11.19 5.79 -2.25
N THR A 31 -10.50 6.73 -2.86
CA THR A 31 -10.05 6.62 -4.25
C THR A 31 -8.53 6.73 -4.28
N LEU A 32 -7.87 5.72 -4.84
CA LEU A 32 -6.42 5.69 -5.01
C LEU A 32 -6.08 6.26 -6.38
N LEU A 33 -5.35 7.37 -6.40
CA LEU A 33 -4.98 8.10 -7.60
C LEU A 33 -3.64 7.60 -8.15
N GLU A 34 -2.69 7.33 -7.26
CA GLU A 34 -1.36 6.84 -7.62
C GLU A 34 -0.93 5.78 -6.61
N ALA A 35 -0.48 4.63 -7.08
CA ALA A 35 0.02 3.55 -6.24
C ALA A 35 1.14 2.78 -6.95
N PRO A 36 2.37 3.30 -6.91
CA PRO A 36 3.52 2.52 -7.35
C PRO A 36 3.66 1.26 -6.47
N LEU A 37 4.02 0.16 -7.11
CA LEU A 37 4.37 -1.08 -6.42
C LEU A 37 5.74 -0.96 -5.74
N PRO A 38 5.99 -1.72 -4.66
CA PRO A 38 7.31 -1.81 -4.08
C PRO A 38 8.31 -2.39 -5.07
N ARG A 39 9.50 -1.77 -5.11
CA ARG A 39 10.61 -2.26 -5.92
C ARG A 39 11.30 -3.37 -5.17
N TYR A 40 11.23 -4.59 -5.69
CA TYR A 40 11.92 -5.72 -5.09
C TYR A 40 13.44 -5.45 -4.99
N PRO A 41 14.09 -5.74 -3.84
CA PRO A 41 15.54 -5.51 -3.69
C PRO A 41 16.35 -6.35 -4.68
N SER A 42 17.12 -5.68 -5.54
CA SER A 42 17.86 -6.36 -6.62
C SER A 42 18.89 -7.38 -6.11
N PHE A 43 19.47 -7.14 -4.92
CA PHE A 43 20.45 -8.05 -4.31
C PHE A 43 19.83 -9.36 -3.81
N LEU A 44 18.49 -9.47 -3.73
CA LEU A 44 17.78 -10.70 -3.39
C LEU A 44 17.28 -11.48 -4.61
N LEU A 45 17.41 -10.94 -5.83
CA LEU A 45 16.86 -11.58 -7.05
C LEU A 45 17.41 -12.99 -7.29
N ASN A 46 18.67 -13.22 -6.92
CA ASN A 46 19.36 -14.50 -7.11
C ASN A 46 19.39 -15.36 -5.84
N ASP A 47 18.69 -14.94 -4.77
CA ASP A 47 18.63 -15.71 -3.53
C ASP A 47 17.52 -16.78 -3.66
N PRO A 48 17.86 -18.08 -3.68
CA PRO A 48 16.87 -19.14 -3.82
C PRO A 48 16.17 -19.47 -2.50
N SER A 49 16.57 -18.86 -1.38
CA SER A 49 16.00 -19.14 -0.07
C SER A 49 14.55 -18.68 0.01
N PRO A 50 13.69 -19.39 0.77
CA PRO A 50 12.31 -18.97 0.98
C PRO A 50 12.21 -17.61 1.70
N LYS A 51 13.29 -17.12 2.33
CA LYS A 51 13.34 -15.82 3.01
C LYS A 51 13.38 -14.65 2.04
N ALA A 52 13.86 -14.86 0.81
CA ALA A 52 13.84 -13.84 -0.23
C ALA A 52 12.39 -13.49 -0.66
N ARG A 53 11.40 -14.30 -0.31
CA ARG A 53 9.98 -14.05 -0.57
C ARG A 53 9.25 -13.87 0.75
N GLY A 54 8.20 -13.07 0.72
CA GLY A 54 7.38 -12.88 1.91
C GLY A 54 6.28 -11.87 1.74
N ASP A 55 5.43 -11.77 2.74
CA ASP A 55 4.34 -10.82 2.82
C ASP A 55 4.72 -9.73 3.82
N VAL A 56 4.61 -8.47 3.42
CA VAL A 56 4.89 -7.32 4.27
C VAL A 56 3.63 -6.51 4.46
N THR A 57 3.07 -6.55 5.66
CA THR A 57 1.94 -5.70 6.05
C THR A 57 2.43 -4.36 6.57
N VAL A 58 2.08 -3.31 5.83
CA VAL A 58 2.38 -1.93 6.18
C VAL A 58 1.12 -1.25 6.68
N SER A 59 1.19 -0.68 7.88
CA SER A 59 0.19 0.26 8.39
C SER A 59 0.60 1.67 8.03
N PHE A 60 -0.33 2.43 7.47
CA PHE A 60 -0.08 3.78 7.04
C PHE A 60 -1.27 4.70 7.29
N GLU A 61 -0.95 5.96 7.50
CA GLU A 61 -1.91 7.01 7.74
C GLU A 61 -2.12 7.82 6.46
N ILE A 62 -3.37 8.04 6.08
CA ILE A 62 -3.76 8.92 4.99
C ILE A 62 -4.21 10.24 5.62
N MET A 63 -3.52 11.31 5.25
CA MET A 63 -3.83 12.68 5.65
C MET A 63 -5.06 13.21 4.89
N PRO A 64 -5.72 14.29 5.37
CA PRO A 64 -6.90 14.83 4.68
C PRO A 64 -6.65 15.30 3.24
N SER A 65 -5.40 15.67 2.92
CA SER A 65 -4.99 16.01 1.55
C SER A 65 -4.96 14.80 0.60
N GLY A 66 -5.10 13.58 1.13
CA GLY A 66 -4.93 12.34 0.38
C GLY A 66 -3.48 11.84 0.29
N LEU A 67 -2.53 12.54 0.93
CA LEU A 67 -1.14 12.08 1.01
C LEU A 67 -0.96 11.07 2.15
N VAL A 68 -0.04 10.13 1.94
CA VAL A 68 0.37 9.22 3.01
C VAL A 68 1.35 9.92 3.95
N GLY A 69 1.02 9.89 5.25
CA GLY A 69 1.84 10.43 6.32
C GLY A 69 2.63 9.32 7.03
N THR A 70 2.31 9.07 8.29
CA THR A 70 3.02 8.10 9.13
C THR A 70 2.88 6.69 8.57
N THR A 71 3.99 5.96 8.43
CA THR A 71 4.02 4.57 7.93
C THR A 71 4.87 3.69 8.83
N ARG A 72 4.41 2.46 9.09
CA ARG A 72 5.17 1.44 9.84
C ARG A 72 4.86 0.04 9.32
N VAL A 73 5.85 -0.86 9.35
CA VAL A 73 5.58 -2.30 9.17
C VAL A 73 4.95 -2.84 10.46
N VAL A 74 3.84 -3.56 10.32
CA VAL A 74 3.14 -4.19 11.46
C VAL A 74 3.31 -5.70 11.47
N SER A 75 3.59 -6.29 10.30
CA SER A 75 3.91 -7.71 10.15
C SER A 75 4.76 -7.89 8.90
N GLY A 76 5.67 -8.84 8.93
CA GLY A 76 6.54 -9.17 7.81
C GLY A 76 6.96 -10.63 7.89
N THR A 77 6.91 -11.33 6.76
CA THR A 77 7.54 -12.63 6.59
C THR A 77 8.72 -12.50 5.63
N GLY A 78 9.72 -13.37 5.78
CA GLY A 78 10.93 -13.34 4.96
C GLY A 78 12.01 -12.43 5.53
N GLU A 79 12.82 -11.85 4.63
CA GLU A 79 13.98 -11.02 4.97
C GLU A 79 13.57 -9.59 5.30
N ASP A 80 14.18 -8.99 6.34
CA ASP A 80 13.91 -7.60 6.74
C ASP A 80 14.19 -6.58 5.63
N ALA A 81 15.06 -6.94 4.67
CA ALA A 81 15.33 -6.18 3.46
C ALA A 81 14.08 -5.90 2.61
N LEU A 82 13.02 -6.70 2.74
CA LEU A 82 11.73 -6.52 2.05
C LEU A 82 10.87 -5.40 2.68
N HIS A 83 11.12 -5.05 3.94
CA HIS A 83 10.32 -4.06 4.68
C HIS A 83 10.47 -2.65 4.12
N LYS A 84 11.72 -2.25 3.83
CA LYS A 84 12.01 -0.89 3.36
C LYS A 84 11.33 -0.59 2.02
N PRO A 85 11.41 -1.43 0.98
CA PRO A 85 10.70 -1.20 -0.27
C PRO A 85 9.18 -1.11 -0.12
N ALA A 86 8.59 -1.93 0.77
CA ALA A 86 7.16 -1.89 1.05
C ALA A 86 6.75 -0.53 1.65
N ILE A 87 7.51 -0.03 2.63
CA ILE A 87 7.29 1.31 3.20
C ILE A 87 7.45 2.40 2.11
N ASP A 88 8.54 2.34 1.33
CA ASP A 88 8.87 3.35 0.33
C ASP A 88 7.80 3.40 -0.79
N ALA A 89 7.15 2.28 -1.10
CA ALA A 89 6.03 2.22 -2.04
C ALA A 89 4.81 2.96 -1.49
N VAL A 90 4.36 2.60 -0.29
CA VAL A 90 3.17 3.16 0.35
C VAL A 90 3.31 4.65 0.59
N ARG A 91 4.50 5.13 0.95
CA ARG A 91 4.78 6.57 1.10
C ARG A 91 4.54 7.37 -0.18
N ARG A 92 4.60 6.72 -1.34
CA ARG A 92 4.38 7.34 -2.65
C ARG A 92 2.94 7.20 -3.13
N TRP A 93 2.09 6.52 -2.36
CA TRP A 93 0.68 6.41 -2.69
C TRP A 93 -0.01 7.76 -2.51
N LYS A 94 -0.94 8.05 -3.41
CA LYS A 94 -1.77 9.26 -3.38
C LYS A 94 -3.22 8.85 -3.48
N PHE A 95 -4.02 9.42 -2.60
CA PHE A 95 -5.45 9.25 -2.54
C PHE A 95 -6.16 10.56 -2.90
N ALA A 96 -7.43 10.46 -3.26
CA ALA A 96 -8.29 11.62 -3.28
C ALA A 96 -8.40 12.21 -1.85
N PRO A 97 -8.58 13.53 -1.71
CA PRO A 97 -8.79 14.16 -0.41
C PRO A 97 -9.90 13.47 0.39
N LEU A 98 -9.66 13.30 1.69
CA LEU A 98 -10.57 12.59 2.58
C LEU A 98 -11.47 13.58 3.30
N LEU A 99 -12.78 13.43 3.10
CA LEU A 99 -13.80 14.19 3.80
C LEU A 99 -14.74 13.24 4.54
N ARG A 100 -15.14 13.64 5.75
CA ARG A 100 -16.17 12.98 6.54
C ARG A 100 -17.06 14.05 7.17
N ASN A 101 -18.36 13.98 6.90
CA ASN A 101 -19.36 14.97 7.28
C ASN A 101 -18.98 16.41 6.90
N GLY A 102 -18.35 16.59 5.74
CA GLY A 102 -17.85 17.89 5.27
C GLY A 102 -16.55 18.36 5.90
N GLU A 103 -15.96 17.61 6.84
CA GLU A 103 -14.70 17.96 7.49
C GLU A 103 -13.50 17.14 6.98
N PRO A 104 -12.28 17.72 6.96
CA PRO A 104 -11.05 17.00 6.64
C PRO A 104 -10.83 15.80 7.56
N ALA A 105 -10.76 14.60 6.98
CA ALA A 105 -10.64 13.35 7.72
C ALA A 105 -9.26 12.72 7.58
N ARG A 106 -8.87 11.92 8.57
CA ARG A 106 -7.63 11.14 8.55
C ARG A 106 -7.99 9.67 8.76
N LEU A 107 -7.27 8.78 8.09
CA LEU A 107 -7.48 7.34 8.18
C LEU A 107 -6.17 6.62 8.46
N VAL A 108 -6.23 5.54 9.21
CA VAL A 108 -5.11 4.59 9.35
C VAL A 108 -5.58 3.27 8.76
N LEU A 109 -4.87 2.80 7.74
CA LEU A 109 -5.18 1.57 7.03
C LEU A 109 -3.98 0.63 7.06
N GLN A 110 -4.22 -0.62 6.70
CA GLN A 110 -3.19 -1.64 6.54
C GLN A 110 -3.28 -2.22 5.13
N HIS A 111 -2.12 -2.45 4.52
CA HIS A 111 -2.01 -3.14 3.24
C HIS A 111 -0.88 -4.15 3.29
N THR A 112 -1.12 -5.35 2.76
CA THR A 112 -0.14 -6.44 2.70
C THR A 112 0.41 -6.55 1.29
N PHE A 113 1.71 -6.32 1.13
CA PHE A 113 2.41 -6.58 -0.12
C PHE A 113 2.96 -7.99 -0.14
N ARG A 114 2.62 -8.74 -1.17
CA ARG A 114 3.41 -9.92 -1.54
C ARG A 114 4.68 -9.47 -2.24
N MET A 115 5.82 -9.80 -1.64
CA MET A 115 7.17 -9.49 -2.09
C MET A 115 7.80 -10.76 -2.66
N GLU A 116 8.05 -10.73 -3.96
CA GLU A 116 8.66 -11.83 -4.70
C GLU A 116 9.49 -11.28 -5.87
N PRO A 117 10.58 -11.96 -6.28
CA PRO A 117 11.37 -11.63 -7.46
C PRO A 117 10.58 -11.61 -8.77
#